data_AF-A0AAN8G3Z9-F1
#
_entry.id   AF-A0AAN8G3Z9-F1
#
_cell.length_a   1.000
_cell.length_b   1.000
_cell.length_c   1.000
_cell.angle_alpha   90.00
_cell.angle_beta   90.00
_cell.angle_gamma   90.00
#
_symmetry.space_group_name_H-M   'P 1'
#
loop_
_entity.id
_entity.type
_entity.pdbx_description
1 polymer ?
#
loop_
_entity_poly.entity_id
_entity_poly.type
_entity_poly.pdbx_seq_one_letter_code
_entity_poly.pdbx_strand_id
1 'polypeptide(L)'
;MDTVCSMCTPDNALIQNAVNATSPAPTDRWSPEQATGPPDAEMCDSSIFAWMPKVYSCTKKNCQIDLFFQYPVIPERLTIWVIWNAALGIKKLRLYFEGGRSKTMKNLPAHCDMPFTTRLSVSRKITKLRIYTRDQYVAIDAVEVLSSRNNEICSGCRKLKYKIHREPPFPGKHIQISSDPHFTD
;
A
#
# COMPACT_ATOMS: atom_id res chain seq x y z
N MET A 1 -18.78 -2.72 12.26
CA MET A 1 -17.52 -3.19 12.86
C MET A 1 -16.84 -4.27 12.00
N ASP A 2 -17.50 -4.80 10.96
CA ASP A 2 -16.95 -5.89 10.12
C ASP A 2 -15.94 -5.45 9.04
N THR A 3 -15.88 -4.17 8.68
CA THR A 3 -15.02 -3.65 7.59
C THR A 3 -13.53 -3.56 7.95
N VAL A 4 -13.18 -3.53 9.24
CA VAL A 4 -11.78 -3.45 9.67
C VAL A 4 -11.11 -4.81 9.61
N CYS A 5 -11.84 -5.89 9.93
CA CYS A 5 -11.25 -7.21 9.98
C CYS A 5 -10.92 -7.79 8.60
N SER A 6 -11.54 -7.31 7.53
CA SER A 6 -11.13 -7.66 6.16
C SER A 6 -9.76 -7.10 5.77
N MET A 7 -9.27 -6.08 6.49
CA MET A 7 -7.94 -5.50 6.31
C MET A 7 -6.87 -6.20 7.17
N CYS A 8 -7.25 -7.17 7.99
CA CYS A 8 -6.36 -7.84 8.93
C CYS A 8 -5.84 -9.16 8.37
N THR A 9 -4.54 -9.36 8.55
CA THR A 9 -3.84 -10.60 8.23
C THR A 9 -4.00 -11.66 9.33
N PRO A 10 -3.72 -12.94 9.06
CA PRO A 10 -3.79 -14.01 10.05
C PRO A 10 -2.86 -13.85 11.26
N ASP A 11 -1.81 -13.02 11.17
CA ASP A 11 -0.89 -12.65 12.25
C ASP A 11 -1.22 -11.30 12.91
N ASN A 12 -2.45 -10.84 12.74
CA ASN A 12 -2.99 -9.60 13.33
C ASN A 12 -2.22 -8.34 12.90
N ALA A 13 -1.60 -8.33 11.72
CA ALA A 13 -1.12 -7.11 11.09
C ALA A 13 -2.23 -6.48 10.22
N LEU A 14 -2.27 -5.15 10.18
CA LEU A 14 -3.19 -4.38 9.37
C LEU A 14 -2.56 -4.07 8.01
N ILE A 15 -3.27 -4.39 6.93
CA ILE A 15 -2.98 -3.93 5.56
C ILE A 15 -3.91 -2.75 5.26
N GLN A 16 -3.36 -1.64 4.80
CA GLN A 16 -4.18 -0.51 4.35
C GLN A 16 -3.50 0.22 3.20
N ASN A 17 -4.31 0.65 2.24
CA ASN A 17 -3.90 1.61 1.23
C ASN A 17 -3.98 3.05 1.76
N ALA A 18 -3.35 3.97 1.05
CA ALA A 18 -3.62 5.38 1.26
C ALA A 18 -5.11 5.65 1.00
N VAL A 19 -5.76 6.44 1.87
CA VAL A 19 -7.19 6.80 1.77
C VAL A 19 -7.40 8.25 1.37
N ASN A 20 -6.34 9.06 1.41
CA ASN A 20 -6.37 10.45 1.00
C ASN A 20 -4.98 10.83 0.47
N ALA A 21 -4.93 11.80 -0.43
CA ALA A 21 -3.69 12.28 -1.00
C ALA A 21 -3.76 13.77 -1.33
N THR A 22 -2.60 14.43 -1.32
CA THR A 22 -2.49 15.82 -1.77
C THR A 22 -1.23 16.03 -2.61
N SER A 23 -1.33 16.83 -3.66
CA SER A 23 -0.20 17.19 -4.52
C SER A 23 -0.25 18.68 -4.86
N PRO A 24 0.89 19.36 -5.10
CA PRO A 24 0.89 20.73 -5.57
C PRO A 24 0.18 20.88 -6.92
N ALA A 25 -0.78 21.81 -6.98
CA ALA A 25 -1.54 22.17 -8.19
C ALA A 25 -2.14 20.93 -8.91
N PRO A 26 -3.09 20.24 -8.27
CA PRO A 26 -3.72 19.05 -8.84
C PRO A 26 -4.45 19.37 -10.16
N THR A 27 -4.71 18.33 -10.96
CA THR A 27 -5.51 18.41 -12.18
C THR A 27 -6.59 17.35 -12.14
N ASP A 28 -7.73 17.61 -12.76
CA ASP A 28 -8.85 16.64 -12.77
C ASP A 28 -8.48 15.32 -13.46
N ARG A 29 -7.60 15.37 -14.47
CA ARG A 29 -7.16 14.18 -15.21
C ARG A 29 -6.13 13.33 -14.47
N TRP A 30 -5.30 13.97 -13.66
CA TRP A 30 -4.16 13.36 -12.95
C TRP A 30 -4.19 13.81 -11.49
N SER A 31 -5.29 13.49 -10.81
CA SER A 31 -5.60 13.98 -9.46
C SER A 31 -4.88 13.14 -8.40
N PRO A 32 -4.57 13.70 -7.21
CA PRO A 32 -3.92 12.94 -6.15
C PRO A 32 -4.74 11.72 -5.69
N GLU A 33 -6.06 11.80 -5.77
CA GLU A 33 -7.00 10.76 -5.33
C GLU A 33 -6.84 9.47 -6.13
N GLN A 34 -6.33 9.55 -7.37
CA GLN A 34 -5.98 8.38 -8.18
C GLN A 34 -4.83 7.56 -7.60
N ALA A 35 -4.05 8.09 -6.64
CA ALA A 35 -3.01 7.32 -5.96
C ALA A 35 -3.51 6.62 -4.67
N THR A 36 -4.82 6.60 -4.44
CA THR A 36 -5.46 6.08 -3.22
C THR A 36 -6.24 4.80 -3.51
N GLY A 37 -6.44 3.98 -2.47
CA GLY A 37 -7.08 2.68 -2.64
C GLY A 37 -6.13 1.61 -3.19
N PRO A 38 -6.68 0.42 -3.52
CA PRO A 38 -5.93 -0.66 -4.17
C PRO A 38 -5.46 -0.25 -5.58
N PRO A 39 -4.36 -0.84 -6.08
CA PRO A 39 -3.92 -0.60 -7.46
C PRO A 39 -4.99 -1.05 -8.46
N ASP A 40 -5.38 -0.17 -9.38
CA ASP A 40 -6.42 -0.42 -10.39
C ASP A 40 -6.04 0.02 -11.81
N ALA A 41 -4.88 0.67 -11.97
CA ALA A 41 -4.37 1.04 -13.28
C ALA A 41 -3.66 -0.10 -14.02
N GLU A 42 -3.66 -0.02 -15.35
CA GLU A 42 -2.90 -0.92 -16.21
C GLU A 42 -1.39 -0.74 -16.01
N MET A 43 -0.67 -1.86 -15.89
CA MET A 43 0.77 -1.87 -15.71
C MET A 43 1.50 -1.37 -16.96
N CYS A 44 2.59 -0.63 -16.77
CA CYS A 44 3.43 -0.13 -17.85
C CYS A 44 2.74 0.77 -18.89
N ASP A 45 1.62 1.40 -18.55
CA ASP A 45 0.94 2.38 -19.39
C ASP A 45 0.64 3.69 -18.64
N SER A 46 0.47 4.77 -19.38
CA SER A 46 -0.07 6.02 -18.85
C SER A 46 -1.59 5.89 -18.66
N SER A 47 -2.06 5.84 -17.41
CA SER A 47 -3.47 5.58 -17.10
C SER A 47 -4.08 6.69 -16.25
N ILE A 48 -5.27 7.18 -16.63
CA ILE A 48 -6.05 8.15 -15.83
C ILE A 48 -6.51 7.60 -14.46
N PHE A 49 -6.18 6.35 -14.14
CA PHE A 49 -6.39 5.78 -12.82
C PHE A 49 -5.19 5.96 -11.89
N ALA A 50 -4.06 6.50 -12.37
CA ALA A 50 -2.90 6.81 -11.54
C ALA A 50 -2.62 8.31 -11.47
N TRP A 51 -2.06 8.79 -10.37
CA TRP A 51 -1.65 10.18 -10.23
C TRP A 51 -0.38 10.49 -11.05
N MET A 52 -0.33 11.66 -11.67
CA MET A 52 0.89 12.25 -12.24
C MET A 52 1.05 13.72 -11.83
N PRO A 53 2.29 14.22 -11.62
CA PRO A 53 2.51 15.63 -11.33
C PRO A 53 2.05 16.54 -12.48
N LYS A 54 1.44 17.68 -12.14
CA LYS A 54 1.15 18.71 -13.14
C LYS A 54 2.45 19.26 -13.75
N VAL A 55 2.58 19.14 -15.07
CA VAL A 55 3.80 19.47 -15.85
C VAL A 55 4.43 20.81 -15.44
N TYR A 56 3.65 21.89 -15.43
CA TYR A 56 4.19 23.24 -15.15
C TYR A 56 4.48 23.51 -13.67
N SER A 57 3.88 22.75 -12.75
CA SER A 57 4.08 22.91 -11.30
C SER A 57 5.18 21.99 -10.75
N CYS A 58 5.50 20.93 -11.50
CA CYS A 58 6.58 20.00 -11.24
C CYS A 58 7.91 20.56 -11.76
N THR A 59 8.54 21.43 -10.97
CA THR A 59 9.97 21.75 -11.14
C THR A 59 10.83 20.63 -10.51
N LYS A 60 12.11 20.49 -10.89
CA LYS A 60 13.05 19.44 -10.42
C LYS A 60 13.08 19.16 -8.91
N LYS A 61 12.53 20.04 -8.06
CA LYS A 61 12.46 19.89 -6.59
C LYS A 61 11.05 19.59 -6.03
N ASN A 62 9.99 19.79 -6.81
CA ASN A 62 8.61 19.92 -6.30
C ASN A 62 7.62 18.89 -6.86
N CYS A 63 8.06 17.93 -7.68
CA CYS A 63 7.22 16.83 -8.15
C CYS A 63 6.98 15.86 -6.99
N GLN A 64 5.84 16.03 -6.29
CA GLN A 64 5.58 15.30 -5.05
C GLN A 64 4.09 15.03 -4.84
N ILE A 65 3.80 13.95 -4.13
CA ILE A 65 2.48 13.60 -3.61
C ILE A 65 2.62 13.19 -2.14
N ASP A 66 1.76 13.73 -1.29
CA ASP A 66 1.54 13.30 0.08
C ASP A 66 0.40 12.28 0.10
N LEU A 67 0.59 11.16 0.79
CA LEU A 67 -0.37 10.09 0.94
C LEU A 67 -0.62 9.83 2.43
N PHE A 68 -1.89 9.73 2.79
CA PHE A 68 -2.38 9.63 4.16
C PHE A 68 -3.10 8.30 4.35
N PHE A 69 -2.89 7.69 5.50
CA PHE A 69 -3.47 6.40 5.85
C PHE A 69 -4.59 6.60 6.87
N GLN A 70 -5.58 5.72 6.84
CA GLN A 70 -6.72 5.80 7.76
C GLN A 70 -6.27 5.66 9.23
N TYR A 71 -5.30 4.78 9.46
CA TYR A 71 -4.82 4.46 10.80
C TYR A 71 -3.31 4.67 10.91
N PRO A 72 -2.82 5.45 11.88
CA PRO A 72 -1.40 5.48 12.21
C PRO A 72 -0.94 4.11 12.73
N VAL A 73 0.06 3.52 12.06
CA VAL A 73 0.58 2.18 12.40
C VAL A 73 2.10 2.17 12.39
N ILE A 74 2.73 1.31 13.19
CA ILE A 74 4.16 1.03 13.03
C ILE A 74 4.29 0.16 11.78
N PRO A 75 4.89 0.65 10.69
CA PRO A 75 4.91 -0.10 9.44
C PRO A 75 6.04 -1.14 9.46
N GLU A 76 5.72 -2.37 9.03
CA GLU A 76 6.71 -3.43 8.78
C GLU A 76 7.10 -3.47 7.30
N ARG A 77 6.14 -3.25 6.39
CA ARG A 77 6.36 -3.28 4.95
C ARG A 77 5.61 -2.14 4.27
N LEU A 78 6.25 -1.58 3.26
CA LEU A 78 5.71 -0.56 2.37
C LEU A 78 5.75 -1.08 0.94
N THR A 79 4.66 -0.86 0.22
CA THR A 79 4.49 -1.24 -1.19
C THR A 79 4.05 -0.02 -2.00
N ILE A 80 4.66 0.23 -3.16
CA ILE A 80 4.37 1.36 -4.05
C ILE A 80 4.25 0.85 -5.48
N TRP A 81 3.15 1.19 -6.16
CA TRP A 81 2.91 0.87 -7.56
C TRP A 81 3.24 2.09 -8.43
N VAL A 82 4.21 1.93 -9.33
CA VAL A 82 4.66 2.98 -10.24
C VAL A 82 4.44 2.48 -11.66
N ILE A 83 3.33 2.85 -12.29
CA ILE A 83 2.92 2.23 -13.55
C ILE A 83 3.57 2.84 -14.79
N TRP A 84 4.09 4.08 -14.70
CA TRP A 84 4.65 4.79 -15.85
C TRP A 84 5.93 5.53 -15.47
N ASN A 85 6.90 5.52 -16.39
CA ASN A 85 8.26 6.07 -16.20
C ASN A 85 8.92 5.60 -14.89
N ALA A 86 8.76 4.30 -14.58
CA ALA A 86 9.13 3.71 -13.30
C ALA A 86 10.66 3.67 -13.05
N ALA A 87 11.45 3.46 -14.11
CA ALA A 87 12.91 3.36 -14.00
C ALA A 87 13.52 4.64 -13.41
N LEU A 88 14.00 4.56 -12.17
CA LEU A 88 14.46 5.71 -11.36
C LEU A 88 13.39 6.80 -11.16
N GLY A 89 12.11 6.44 -11.30
CA GLY A 89 10.98 7.35 -11.19
C GLY A 89 10.79 7.90 -9.77
N ILE A 90 11.06 7.09 -8.74
CA ILE A 90 11.03 7.55 -7.35
C ILE A 90 12.38 8.17 -6.98
N LYS A 91 12.43 9.50 -6.90
CA LYS A 91 13.63 10.26 -6.52
C LYS A 91 13.97 10.09 -5.04
N LYS A 92 12.97 10.24 -4.18
CA LYS A 92 13.08 10.01 -2.73
C LYS A 92 11.69 9.81 -2.12
N LEU A 93 11.66 9.09 -1.02
CA LEU A 93 10.49 8.88 -0.19
C LEU A 93 10.76 9.48 1.19
N ARG A 94 9.80 10.21 1.75
CA ARG A 94 9.89 10.72 3.12
C ARG A 94 8.73 10.17 3.94
N LEU A 95 9.05 9.41 4.98
CA LEU A 95 8.11 8.89 5.97
C LEU A 95 7.97 9.91 7.09
N TYR A 96 6.74 10.23 7.48
CA TYR A 96 6.45 11.11 8.61
C TYR A 96 5.84 10.28 9.74
N PHE A 97 6.34 10.49 10.95
CA PHE A 97 5.93 9.74 12.13
C PHE A 97 5.25 10.64 13.15
N GLU A 98 4.49 10.01 14.05
CA GLU A 98 3.99 10.68 15.24
C GLU A 98 5.13 11.36 16.03
N GLY A 99 4.83 12.53 16.59
CA GLY A 99 5.81 13.38 17.27
C GLY A 99 6.75 14.14 16.33
N GLY A 100 6.38 14.34 15.07
CA GLY A 100 7.04 15.26 14.13
C GLY A 100 8.37 14.77 13.53
N ARG A 101 8.79 13.53 13.82
CA ARG A 101 10.00 12.95 13.22
C ARG A 101 9.76 12.52 11.78
N SER A 102 10.83 12.46 10.98
CA SER A 102 10.74 11.95 9.61
C SER A 102 12.00 11.18 9.20
N LYS A 103 11.85 10.22 8.29
CA LYS A 103 12.95 9.44 7.69
C LYS A 103 12.89 9.58 6.18
N THR A 104 14.04 9.82 5.54
CA THR A 104 14.14 9.89 4.08
C THR A 104 14.82 8.65 3.54
N MET A 105 14.26 8.09 2.47
CA MET A 105 14.81 6.98 1.69
C MET A 105 15.09 7.49 0.26
N LYS A 106 16.17 7.04 -0.35
CA LYS A 106 16.61 7.40 -1.70
C LYS A 106 16.98 6.12 -2.47
N ASN A 107 17.18 6.24 -3.78
CA ASN A 107 17.59 5.12 -4.65
C ASN A 107 16.61 3.95 -4.57
N LEU A 108 15.32 4.26 -4.66
CA LEU A 108 14.24 3.28 -4.58
C LEU A 108 14.04 2.73 -6.00
N PRO A 109 14.45 1.48 -6.30
CA PRO A 109 14.21 0.90 -7.60
C PRO A 109 12.70 0.75 -7.80
N ALA A 110 12.21 1.05 -9.00
CA ALA A 110 10.82 0.87 -9.33
C ALA A 110 10.72 0.33 -10.76
N HIS A 111 9.73 -0.53 -10.95
CA HIS A 111 9.41 -1.20 -12.19
C HIS A 111 7.92 -1.02 -12.44
N CYS A 112 7.50 -1.02 -13.71
CA CYS A 112 6.10 -0.77 -14.05
C CYS A 112 5.22 -2.01 -14.04
N ASP A 113 5.84 -3.18 -14.09
CA ASP A 113 5.23 -4.52 -14.10
C ASP A 113 5.20 -5.18 -12.71
N MET A 114 5.89 -4.61 -11.72
CA MET A 114 5.85 -5.08 -10.34
C MET A 114 5.97 -3.94 -9.32
N PRO A 115 5.31 -4.04 -8.15
CA PRO A 115 5.40 -3.01 -7.15
C PRO A 115 6.76 -2.98 -6.46
N PHE A 116 7.24 -1.77 -6.15
CA PHE A 116 8.37 -1.61 -5.24
C PHE A 116 7.93 -1.99 -3.83
N THR A 117 8.56 -3.01 -3.25
CA THR A 117 8.26 -3.49 -1.90
C THR A 117 9.51 -3.44 -1.02
N THR A 118 9.41 -2.88 0.18
CA THR A 118 10.53 -2.83 1.13
C THR A 118 10.09 -3.00 2.58
N ARG A 119 10.97 -3.59 3.40
CA ARG A 119 10.76 -3.67 4.85
C ARG A 119 11.22 -2.39 5.53
N LEU A 120 10.46 -1.94 6.52
CA LEU A 120 10.76 -0.77 7.32
C LEU A 120 11.13 -1.19 8.73
N SER A 121 12.38 -0.93 9.13
CA SER A 121 12.80 -1.07 10.52
C SER A 121 12.64 0.29 11.21
N VAL A 122 11.46 0.50 11.81
CA VAL A 122 11.07 1.71 12.56
C VAL A 122 10.20 1.31 13.76
N SER A 123 10.23 2.10 14.82
CA SER A 123 9.49 1.83 16.08
C SER A 123 8.37 2.85 16.35
N ARG A 124 7.98 3.63 15.32
CA ARG A 124 7.01 4.72 15.46
C ARG A 124 5.92 4.60 14.42
N LYS A 125 4.71 5.03 14.80
CA LYS A 125 3.56 5.06 13.90
C LYS A 125 3.78 6.05 12.77
N ILE A 126 3.59 5.62 11.53
CA ILE A 126 3.58 6.47 10.35
C ILE A 126 2.24 7.17 10.24
N THR A 127 2.24 8.47 9.97
CA THR A 127 1.01 9.27 9.79
C THR A 127 0.76 9.61 8.33
N LYS A 128 1.83 9.85 7.58
CA LYS A 128 1.79 10.05 6.13
C LYS A 128 3.13 9.70 5.51
N LEU A 129 3.14 9.58 4.18
CA LEU A 129 4.38 9.60 3.42
C LEU A 129 4.32 10.60 2.29
N ARG A 130 5.50 11.00 1.82
CA ARG A 130 5.68 11.85 0.66
C ARG A 130 6.57 11.18 -0.36
N ILE A 131 6.04 10.93 -1.55
CA ILE A 131 6.83 10.49 -2.69
C ILE A 131 7.27 11.72 -3.45
N TYR A 132 8.55 11.79 -3.80
CA TYR A 132 9.08 12.75 -4.75
C TYR A 132 9.43 11.99 -6.02
N THR A 133 8.83 12.36 -7.13
CA THR A 133 9.13 11.78 -8.43
C THR A 133 10.35 12.47 -9.05
N ARG A 134 10.98 11.80 -10.01
CA ARG A 134 12.13 12.34 -10.76
C ARG A 134 11.72 13.50 -11.66
N ASP A 135 10.58 13.35 -12.33
CA ASP A 135 10.03 14.27 -13.32
C ASP A 135 8.49 14.18 -13.34
N GLN A 136 7.86 14.96 -14.23
CA GLN A 136 6.41 15.07 -14.38
C GLN A 136 5.75 13.86 -15.06
N TYR A 137 6.53 12.90 -15.55
CA TYR A 137 6.02 11.76 -16.32
C TYR A 137 5.95 10.47 -15.50
N VAL A 138 6.26 10.52 -14.21
CA VAL A 138 6.15 9.35 -13.32
C VAL A 138 4.72 9.26 -12.81
N ALA A 139 4.07 8.11 -13.03
CA ALA A 139 2.73 7.83 -12.54
C ALA A 139 2.76 6.93 -11.30
N ILE A 140 2.06 7.32 -10.24
CA ILE A 140 1.88 6.55 -9.00
C ILE A 140 0.42 6.13 -8.91
N ASP A 141 0.19 4.83 -8.86
CA ASP A 141 -1.13 4.21 -8.88
C ASP A 141 -1.62 3.92 -7.46
N ALA A 142 -0.79 3.31 -6.63
CA ALA A 142 -1.19 2.99 -5.26
C ALA A 142 -0.02 2.96 -4.30
N VAL A 143 -0.37 3.06 -3.02
CA VAL A 143 0.55 2.86 -1.90
C VAL A 143 -0.14 2.08 -0.79
N GLU A 144 0.51 1.01 -0.35
CA GLU A 144 0.04 0.13 0.73
C GLU A 144 1.07 0.07 1.86
N VAL A 145 0.57 0.06 3.08
CA VAL A 145 1.36 -0.23 4.28
C VAL A 145 0.81 -1.46 4.97
N LEU A 146 1.71 -2.39 5.30
CA LEU A 146 1.48 -3.47 6.24
C LEU A 146 2.08 -3.06 7.58
N SER A 147 1.29 -3.08 8.65
CA SER A 147 1.78 -2.83 10.00
C SER A 147 2.62 -3.99 10.54
N SER A 148 3.33 -3.75 11.64
CA SER A 148 3.83 -4.84 12.48
C SER A 148 2.69 -5.75 12.96
N ARG A 149 3.05 -6.99 13.28
CA ARG A 149 2.17 -7.99 13.89
C ARG A 149 1.53 -7.50 15.19
N ASN A 150 0.44 -8.16 15.58
CA ASN A 150 -0.29 -7.87 16.81
C ASN A 150 -0.74 -6.40 16.91
N ASN A 151 -1.16 -5.83 15.79
CA ASN A 151 -1.71 -4.49 15.74
C ASN A 151 -3.02 -4.43 16.54
N GLU A 152 -3.15 -3.42 17.41
CA GLU A 152 -4.31 -3.20 18.28
C GLU A 152 -5.64 -3.17 17.49
N ILE A 153 -5.63 -2.62 16.28
CA ILE A 153 -6.80 -2.54 15.40
C ILE A 153 -7.30 -3.92 14.99
N CYS A 154 -6.40 -4.88 14.82
CA CYS A 154 -6.71 -6.25 14.42
C CYS A 154 -6.91 -7.20 15.61
N SER A 155 -6.71 -6.74 16.85
CA SER A 155 -6.76 -7.59 18.06
C SER A 155 -8.12 -8.27 18.29
N GLY A 156 -9.21 -7.62 17.87
CA GLY A 156 -10.58 -8.15 17.98
C GLY A 156 -11.01 -9.04 16.81
N CYS A 157 -10.18 -9.19 15.78
CA CYS A 157 -10.55 -9.93 14.58
C CYS A 157 -10.41 -11.44 14.80
N ARG A 158 -11.52 -12.17 14.69
CA ARG A 158 -11.52 -13.63 14.80
C ARG A 158 -10.99 -14.23 13.50
N LYS A 159 -10.05 -15.17 13.61
CA LYS A 159 -9.61 -15.97 12.46
C LYS A 159 -10.82 -16.67 11.83
N LEU A 160 -11.00 -16.51 10.52
CA LEU A 160 -12.00 -17.26 9.76
C LEU A 160 -11.71 -18.76 9.94
N LYS A 161 -12.76 -19.52 10.22
CA LYS A 161 -12.72 -20.99 10.27
C LYS A 161 -13.55 -21.51 9.10
N TYR A 162 -12.91 -22.21 8.20
CA TYR A 162 -13.53 -22.86 7.06
C TYR A 162 -14.02 -24.25 7.47
N LYS A 163 -15.23 -24.61 7.04
CA LYS A 163 -15.71 -26.00 7.03
C LYS A 163 -15.47 -26.54 5.64
N ILE A 164 -14.55 -27.48 5.52
CA ILE A 164 -14.14 -28.08 4.26
C ILE A 164 -14.97 -29.34 4.06
N HIS A 165 -15.71 -29.35 2.96
CA HIS A 165 -16.43 -30.51 2.45
C HIS A 165 -15.70 -31.00 1.21
N ARG A 166 -15.44 -32.32 1.15
CA ARG A 166 -14.74 -32.96 0.03
C ARG A 166 -15.51 -34.17 -0.46
N GLU A 167 -15.44 -34.42 -1.76
CA GLU A 167 -15.88 -35.65 -2.40
C GLU A 167 -14.70 -36.23 -3.22
N PRO A 168 -14.20 -37.44 -2.91
CA PRO A 168 -14.64 -38.33 -1.83
C PRO A 168 -14.34 -37.77 -0.43
N PRO A 169 -15.05 -38.20 0.64
CA PRO A 169 -14.84 -37.70 2.00
C PRO A 169 -13.40 -37.89 2.50
N PHE A 170 -13.02 -37.17 3.56
CA PHE A 170 -11.76 -37.44 4.26
C PHE A 170 -11.84 -38.82 4.96
N PRO A 171 -10.71 -39.55 5.10
CA PRO A 171 -10.69 -40.81 5.83
C PRO A 171 -11.24 -40.63 7.25
N GLY A 172 -12.39 -41.26 7.53
CA GLY A 172 -13.03 -41.25 8.84
C GLY A 172 -13.76 -39.95 9.23
N LYS A 173 -13.83 -38.92 8.37
CA LYS A 173 -14.55 -37.66 8.66
C LYS A 173 -15.16 -37.03 7.41
N HIS A 174 -16.41 -36.56 7.51
CA HIS A 174 -17.08 -35.86 6.41
C HIS A 174 -16.75 -34.36 6.33
N ILE A 175 -16.28 -33.75 7.41
CA ILE A 175 -15.99 -32.32 7.50
C ILE A 175 -14.67 -32.12 8.24
N GLN A 176 -13.81 -31.29 7.67
CA GLN A 176 -12.61 -30.80 8.34
C GLN A 176 -12.75 -29.30 8.62
N ILE A 177 -12.43 -28.88 9.84
CA ILE A 177 -12.37 -27.46 10.19
C ILE A 177 -10.93 -27.01 10.08
N SER A 178 -10.69 -25.89 9.41
CA SER A 178 -9.37 -25.30 9.39
C SER A 178 -9.39 -23.79 9.25
N SER A 179 -8.28 -23.17 9.62
CA SER A 179 -8.03 -21.74 9.54
C SER A 179 -7.07 -21.35 8.41
N ASP A 180 -6.52 -22.32 7.68
CA ASP A 180 -5.70 -22.10 6.49
C ASP A 180 -6.62 -21.91 5.26
N PRO A 181 -6.39 -20.97 4.34
CA PRO A 181 -7.09 -20.93 3.06
C PRO A 181 -6.56 -21.96 2.04
N HIS A 182 -5.38 -22.54 2.25
CA HIS A 182 -4.79 -23.54 1.36
C HIS A 182 -4.86 -24.93 1.99
N PHE A 183 -5.45 -25.87 1.25
CA PHE A 183 -5.49 -27.29 1.62
C PHE A 183 -4.86 -28.12 0.52
N THR A 184 -3.90 -28.95 0.92
CA THR A 184 -3.39 -30.06 0.13
C THR A 184 -3.68 -31.35 0.90
N ASP A 185 -3.94 -32.45 0.18
CA ASP A 185 -4.16 -33.79 0.76
C ASP A 185 -2.95 -34.30 1.55
#